data_AF-A0A3L7PE88-F1
#
_entry.id   AF-A0A3L7PE88-F1
#
_cell.length_a   1.000
_cell.length_b   1.000
_cell.length_c   1.000
_cell.angle_alpha   90.00
_cell.angle_beta   90.00
_cell.angle_gamma   90.00
#
_symmetry.space_group_name_H-M   'P 1'
#
loop_
_entity.id
_entity.type
_entity.pdbx_description
1 polymer ?
#
loop_
_entity_poly.entity_id
_entity_poly.type
_entity_poly.pdbx_seq_one_letter_code
_entity_poly.pdbx_strand_id
1 'polypeptide(L)' 'MTPSAPLRLALVAAAIGAVWGVALPWLGRCPMIVRHVTAMESRDVNPAAMYYTELDRLPLRPSWIEDRVVLWP' A
#
# COMPACT_ATOMS: atom_id res chain seq x y z
N MET A 1 16.17 -22.75 -24.65
CA MET A 1 16.93 -21.48 -24.60
C MET A 1 16.39 -20.66 -23.44
N THR A 2 17.25 -20.26 -22.50
CA THR A 2 16.86 -19.34 -21.42
C THR A 2 16.84 -17.91 -21.97
N PRO A 3 15.78 -17.11 -21.71
CA PRO A 3 15.72 -15.73 -22.17
C PRO A 3 16.84 -14.88 -21.56
N SER A 4 17.33 -13.90 -22.32
CA SER A 4 18.38 -12.99 -21.86
C SER A 4 17.94 -12.20 -20.62
N ALA A 5 18.90 -11.80 -19.79
CA ALA A 5 18.64 -11.00 -18.59
C ALA A 5 17.75 -9.75 -18.82
N PRO A 6 18.00 -8.90 -19.85
CA PRO A 6 17.15 -7.73 -20.08
C PRO A 6 15.72 -8.11 -20.48
N LEU A 7 15.56 -9.16 -21.29
CA LEU A 7 14.23 -9.65 -21.68
C LEU A 7 13.45 -10.15 -20.46
N ARG A 8 14.10 -10.88 -19.56
CA ARG A 8 13.48 -11.31 -18.30
C ARG A 8 13.03 -10.13 -17.46
N LEU A 9 13.88 -9.12 -17.29
CA LEU A 9 13.54 -7.90 -16.55
C LEU A 9 12.34 -7.18 -17.17
N ALA A 10 12.34 -7.00 -18.50
CA ALA A 10 11.24 -6.38 -19.21
C ALA A 10 9.93 -7.15 -19.03
N LEU A 11 9.95 -8.48 -19.08
CA LEU A 11 8.77 -9.32 -18.85
C LEU A 11 8.24 -9.17 -17.43
N VAL A 12 9.11 -9.16 -16.42
CA VAL A 12 8.69 -8.95 -15.03
C VAL A 12 8.11 -7.55 -14.84
N ALA A 13 8.77 -6.51 -15.35
CA ALA A 13 8.28 -5.14 -15.28
C ALA A 13 6.92 -4.98 -15.98
N ALA A 14 6.76 -5.58 -17.16
CA ALA A 14 5.49 -5.59 -17.89
C ALA A 14 4.39 -6.34 -17.12
N ALA A 15 4.72 -7.48 -16.51
CA ALA A 15 3.76 -8.23 -15.69
C ALA A 15 3.30 -7.41 -14.47
N ILE A 16 4.23 -6.77 -13.76
CA ILE A 16 3.90 -5.86 -12.64
C ILE A 16 3.03 -4.71 -13.15
N GLY A 17 3.43 -4.06 -14.24
CA GLY A 17 2.67 -2.97 -14.84
C GLY A 17 1.25 -3.38 -15.27
N ALA A 18 1.09 -4.56 -15.84
CA ALA A 18 -0.22 -5.09 -16.22
C ALA A 18 -1.09 -5.41 -15.01
N VAL A 19 -0.52 -6.00 -13.96
CA VAL A 19 -1.25 -6.30 -12.72
C VAL A 19 -1.73 -5.01 -12.05
N TRP A 20 -0.83 -4.04 -11.86
CA TRP A 20 -1.15 -2.79 -11.16
C TRP A 20 -1.95 -1.80 -11.99
N GLY A 21 -1.63 -1.66 -13.28
CA GLY A 21 -2.24 -0.66 -14.16
C GLY A 21 -3.55 -1.12 -14.79
N VAL A 22 -3.79 -2.44 -14.88
CA VAL A 22 -4.96 -2.97 -15.61
C VAL A 22 -5.77 -3.94 -14.76
N ALA A 23 -5.15 -5.02 -14.28
CA ALA A 23 -5.89 -6.10 -13.63
C ALA A 23 -6.54 -5.66 -12.32
N LEU A 24 -5.79 -5.01 -11.42
CA LEU A 24 -6.30 -4.53 -10.13
C LEU A 24 -7.38 -3.43 -10.30
N PRO A 25 -7.19 -2.38 -11.13
CA PRO A 25 -8.24 -1.40 -11.38
C PRO A 25 -9.51 -2.00 -11.99
N TRP A 26 -9.38 -3.00 -12.87
CA TRP A 26 -10.52 -3.71 -13.43
C TRP A 26 -11.26 -4.51 -12.36
N LEU A 27 -10.53 -5.26 -11.53
CA LEU A 27 -11.09 -6.03 -10.42
C LEU A 27 -11.78 -5.11 -9.39
N GLY A 28 -11.23 -3.92 -9.14
CA GLY A 28 -11.82 -2.90 -8.27
C GLY A 28 -13.21 -2.43 -8.72
N ARG A 29 -13.59 -2.63 -9.99
CA ARG A 29 -14.94 -2.31 -10.51
C ARG A 29 -15.94 -3.44 -10.28
N CYS A 30 -15.52 -4.61 -9.79
CA CYS A 30 -16.44 -5.70 -9.51
C CYS A 30 -17.48 -5.27 -8.45
N PRO A 31 -18.79 -5.51 -8.67
CA PRO A 31 -19.84 -5.04 -7.77
C PRO A 31 -19.67 -5.51 -6.32
N MET A 32 -19.11 -6.70 -6.11
CA MET A 32 -18.81 -7.23 -4.77
C MET A 32 -17.77 -6.38 -4.04
N ILE A 33 -16.68 -6.01 -4.73
CA ILE A 33 -15.59 -5.21 -4.15
C ILE A 33 -16.07 -3.80 -3.88
N VAL A 34 -16.76 -3.18 -4.84
CA VAL A 34 -17.37 -1.85 -4.68
C VAL A 34 -18.29 -1.83 -3.46
N ARG A 35 -19.22 -2.80 -3.35
CA ARG A 35 -20.13 -2.89 -2.20
C ARG A 35 -19.38 -3.02 -0.87
N HIS A 36 -18.31 -3.78 -0.84
CA HIS A 36 -17.49 -3.95 0.36
C HIS A 36 -16.77 -2.66 0.76
N VAL A 37 -16.10 -2.00 -0.21
CA VAL A 37 -15.43 -0.71 -0.03
C VAL A 37 -16.41 0.34 0.46
N THR A 38 -17.56 0.50 -0.19
CA THR A 38 -18.60 1.46 0.22
C THR A 38 -19.13 1.17 1.62
N ALA A 39 -19.28 -0.10 2.00
CA ALA A 39 -19.69 -0.45 3.35
C ALA A 39 -18.63 -0.10 4.41
N MET A 40 -17.34 -0.18 4.09
CA MET A 40 -16.25 0.25 4.97
C MET A 40 -16.21 1.77 5.10
N GLU A 41 -16.27 2.48 3.97
CA GLU A 41 -16.29 3.95 3.92
C GLU A 41 -17.49 4.53 4.67
N SER A 42 -18.67 3.91 4.57
CA SER A 42 -19.87 4.33 5.33
C SER A 42 -19.73 4.22 6.86
N ARG A 43 -18.68 3.54 7.35
CA ARG A 43 -18.37 3.35 8.76
C ARG A 43 -17.11 4.12 9.17
N ASP A 44 -16.66 5.06 8.35
CA ASP A 44 -15.40 5.80 8.52
C ASP A 44 -14.15 4.90 8.58
N VAL A 45 -14.23 3.68 8.04
CA VAL A 45 -13.09 2.77 7.92
C VAL A 45 -12.46 2.97 6.55
N ASN A 46 -11.23 3.50 6.51
CA ASN A 46 -10.48 3.64 5.28
C ASN A 46 -9.98 2.26 4.80
N PRO A 47 -10.51 1.70 3.70
CA PRO A 47 -10.12 0.37 3.21
C PRO A 47 -8.71 0.33 2.62
N ALA A 48 -8.14 1.48 2.28
CA ALA A 48 -6.77 1.62 1.81
C ALA A 48 -5.77 1.93 2.93
N ALA A 49 -6.24 2.15 4.16
CA ALA A 49 -5.34 2.27 5.30
C ALA A 49 -4.72 0.89 5.57
N MET A 50 -3.39 0.82 5.46
CA MET A 50 -2.64 -0.30 6.02
C MET A 50 -2.97 -0.35 7.52
N TYR A 51 -3.44 -1.50 8.03
CA TYR A 51 -3.75 -1.68 9.44
C TYR A 51 -2.54 -1.31 10.30
N TYR A 52 -2.56 -0.11 10.89
CA TYR A 52 -1.56 0.28 11.87
C TYR A 52 -2.00 -0.20 13.26
N THR A 53 -2.33 -1.48 13.42
CA THR A 53 -2.66 -2.07 14.72
C THR A 53 -1.53 -1.90 15.74
N GLU A 54 -0.32 -1.64 15.25
CA GLU A 54 0.86 -1.39 16.07
C GLU A 54 1.07 0.11 16.36
N LEU A 55 0.34 1.06 15.74
CA LEU A 55 0.49 2.48 16.05
C LEU A 55 0.05 2.79 17.49
N ASP A 56 -1.03 2.16 17.96
CA ASP A 56 -1.49 2.28 19.34
C ASP A 56 -0.44 1.75 20.35
N ARG A 57 0.48 0.89 19.89
CA ARG A 57 1.58 0.37 20.71
C ARG A 57 2.83 1.23 20.64
N LEU A 58 2.91 2.17 19.70
CA LEU A 58 4.02 3.10 19.60
C LEU A 58 3.79 4.28 20.56
N PRO A 59 4.80 4.67 21.36
CA PRO A 59 4.68 5.88 22.16
C PRO A 59 4.52 7.08 21.23
N LEU A 60 3.54 7.96 21.53
CA LEU A 60 3.27 9.20 20.80
C LEU A 60 4.53 10.06 20.59
N ARG A 61 5.47 9.99 21.55
CA ARG A 61 6.78 10.64 21.50
C ARG A 61 7.84 9.69 22.05
N PRO A 62 8.57 8.97 21.19
CA PRO A 62 9.68 8.12 21.62
C PRO A 62 10.76 8.91 22.36
N SER A 63 11.32 8.36 23.44
CA SER A 63 12.34 9.03 24.28
C SER A 63 13.59 9.43 23.50
N TRP A 64 13.96 8.69 22.47
CA TRP A 64 15.13 8.99 21.63
C TRP A 64 15.00 10.33 20.87
N ILE A 65 13.78 10.86 20.68
CA ILE A 65 13.57 12.15 20.01
C ILE A 65 14.16 13.29 20.84
N GLU A 66 14.01 13.23 22.17
CA GLU A 66 14.57 14.24 23.08
C GLU A 66 16.10 14.27 23.00
N ASP A 67 16.72 13.10 22.83
CA ASP A 67 18.17 12.96 22.82
C ASP A 67 18.82 13.33 21.48
N ARG A 68 18.05 13.31 20.38
CA ARG A 68 18.62 13.36 19.01
C ARG A 68 18.07 14.46 18.12
N VAL A 69 16.91 15.04 18.45
CA VAL A 69 16.30 16.09 17.64
C VAL A 69 16.56 17.43 18.32
N VAL A 70 17.59 18.13 17.85
CA VAL A 70 17.76 19.55 18.17
C VAL A 70 16.75 20.32 17.33
N LEU A 71 15.67 20.78 17.96
CA LEU A 71 14.75 21.73 17.32
C LEU A 71 15.54 23.02 17.07
N TRP A 72 15.69 23.39 15.81
CA TRP A 72 16.35 24.64 15.45
C TRP A 72 15.53 25.81 16.00
N PRO A 73 16.16 26.82 16.64
CA PRO A 73 15.45 27.98 17.19
C PRO A 73 14.81 28.86 16.12
#